data_AF-A0A3N5YRN8-F1
#
_entry.id   AF-A0A3N5YRN8-F1
#
_cell.length_a   1.000
_cell.length_b   1.000
_cell.length_c   1.000
_cell.angle_alpha   90.00
_cell.angle_beta   90.00
_cell.angle_gamma   90.00
#
_symmetry.space_group_name_H-M   'P 1'
#
loop_
_entity.id
_entity.type
_entity.pdbx_description
1 polymer ?
#
loop_
_entity_poly.entity_id
_entity_poly.type
_entity_poly.pdbx_seq_one_letter_code
_entity_poly.pdbx_strand_id
1 'polypeptide(L)'
;MSSIDDTIAAMAREARQAARAVARAGTDAKNAALLEMTAAISREAEGICAANAKDLQAARVAGLSAAMIDRLTIGPGTIAAMAAGLREVADLPDPVGSCGPTRVRPNGLEIARMRIPLGVIGIIYESRPNVTVDAAALCLKAGNAVLLRGGSEALHSNRALAAVIGRALAAAGLPPAAVQVVPTAARAAVSALTSLLLPQATLLTPNAPEASALTGITTETTDDLRRAGHALLAMGVRAVLMKGGHIDGERVIDILMTPAGETIFEGERIVTRHTHGTGCTLASAC
;
A
#
# COMPACT_ATOMS: atom_id res chain seq x y z
N MET A 1 -18.05 0.79 23.54
CA MET A 1 -17.20 1.24 22.42
C MET A 1 -15.91 0.45 22.50
N SER A 2 -15.53 -0.31 21.46
CA SER A 2 -14.21 -0.93 21.46
C SER A 2 -13.15 0.16 21.41
N SER A 3 -12.02 -0.06 22.06
CA SER A 3 -10.91 0.88 22.01
C SER A 3 -10.34 0.97 20.58
N ILE A 4 -9.55 2.01 20.33
CA ILE A 4 -8.77 2.12 19.09
C ILE A 4 -7.85 0.90 18.92
N ASP A 5 -7.27 0.42 20.03
CA ASP A 5 -6.39 -0.75 20.07
C ASP A 5 -7.13 -2.03 19.68
N ASP A 6 -8.35 -2.24 20.19
CA ASP A 6 -9.19 -3.38 19.82
C ASP A 6 -9.51 -3.39 18.32
N THR A 7 -9.80 -2.21 17.77
CA THR A 7 -10.09 -2.02 16.35
C THR A 7 -8.87 -2.38 15.51
N ILE A 8 -7.70 -1.83 15.84
CA ILE A 8 -6.45 -2.10 15.13
C ILE A 8 -6.04 -3.58 15.26
N ALA A 9 -6.23 -4.19 16.43
CA ALA A 9 -5.97 -5.61 16.64
C ALA A 9 -6.90 -6.50 15.81
N ALA A 10 -8.18 -6.14 15.68
CA ALA A 10 -9.13 -6.84 14.81
C ALA A 10 -8.71 -6.72 13.34
N MET A 11 -8.44 -5.51 12.87
CA MET A 11 -7.97 -5.25 11.50
C MET A 11 -6.75 -6.09 11.14
N ALA A 12 -5.78 -6.18 12.06
CA ALA A 12 -4.55 -6.94 11.85
C ALA A 12 -4.81 -8.46 11.75
N ARG A 13 -5.71 -9.01 12.58
CA ARG A 13 -6.13 -10.42 12.48
C ARG A 13 -6.88 -10.70 11.19
N GLU A 14 -7.82 -9.84 10.82
CA GLU A 14 -8.63 -9.97 9.62
C GLU A 14 -7.80 -9.87 8.34
N ALA A 15 -6.81 -8.96 8.30
CA ALA A 15 -5.88 -8.84 7.18
C ALA A 15 -5.08 -10.13 6.97
N ARG A 16 -4.62 -10.76 8.05
CA ARG A 16 -3.89 -12.03 7.97
C ARG A 16 -4.76 -13.18 7.46
N GLN A 17 -6.04 -13.21 7.84
CA GLN A 17 -6.99 -14.19 7.33
C GLN A 17 -7.30 -13.94 5.86
N ALA A 18 -7.55 -12.68 5.50
CA ALA A 18 -7.81 -12.26 4.13
C ALA A 18 -6.61 -12.54 3.21
N ALA A 19 -5.38 -12.28 3.65
CA ALA A 19 -4.16 -12.59 2.90
C ALA A 19 -4.08 -14.07 2.50
N ARG A 20 -4.50 -14.99 3.37
CA ARG A 20 -4.53 -16.43 3.05
C ARG A 20 -5.57 -16.77 2.00
N ALA A 21 -6.72 -16.10 2.02
CA ALA A 21 -7.77 -16.31 1.04
C ALA A 21 -7.37 -15.73 -0.33
N VAL A 22 -6.83 -14.51 -0.36
CA VAL A 22 -6.34 -13.84 -1.57
C VAL A 22 -5.17 -14.61 -2.19
N ALA A 23 -4.25 -15.14 -1.38
CA ALA A 23 -3.15 -15.97 -1.87
C ALA A 23 -3.59 -17.28 -2.55
N ARG A 24 -4.81 -17.75 -2.26
CA ARG A 24 -5.43 -18.94 -2.88
C ARG A 24 -6.36 -18.58 -4.04
N ALA A 25 -6.67 -17.30 -4.23
CA ALA A 25 -7.53 -16.85 -5.30
C ALA A 25 -6.79 -16.98 -6.64
N GLY A 26 -7.45 -17.61 -7.62
CA GLY A 26 -6.96 -17.68 -8.99
C GLY A 26 -6.91 -16.31 -9.66
N THR A 27 -6.16 -16.21 -10.75
CA THR A 27 -6.01 -14.99 -11.54
C THR A 27 -7.36 -14.38 -11.93
N ASP A 28 -8.32 -15.21 -12.36
CA ASP A 28 -9.64 -14.76 -12.79
C ASP A 28 -10.42 -14.10 -11.65
N ALA A 29 -10.36 -14.64 -10.43
CA ALA A 29 -11.03 -14.06 -9.27
C ALA A 29 -10.41 -12.71 -8.87
N LYS A 30 -9.07 -12.61 -8.91
CA LYS A 30 -8.36 -11.36 -8.64
C LYS A 30 -8.68 -10.30 -9.70
N ASN A 31 -8.70 -10.68 -10.97
CA ASN A 31 -9.04 -9.79 -12.08
C ASN A 31 -10.51 -9.36 -12.03
N ALA A 32 -11.43 -10.27 -11.73
CA ALA A 32 -12.84 -9.94 -11.54
C ALA A 32 -13.04 -8.92 -10.41
N ALA A 33 -12.30 -9.07 -9.30
CA ALA A 33 -12.33 -8.11 -8.20
C ALA A 33 -11.81 -6.73 -8.62
N LEU A 34 -10.72 -6.65 -9.38
CA LEU A 34 -10.18 -5.38 -9.90
C LEU A 34 -11.19 -4.70 -10.85
N LEU A 35 -11.84 -5.46 -11.73
CA LEU A 35 -12.85 -4.95 -12.64
C LEU A 35 -14.12 -4.51 -11.92
N GLU A 36 -14.55 -5.21 -10.86
CA GLU A 36 -15.66 -4.74 -10.02
C GLU A 36 -15.26 -3.48 -9.24
N MET A 37 -14.02 -3.36 -8.75
CA MET A 37 -13.53 -2.12 -8.15
C MET A 37 -13.60 -0.95 -9.16
N THR A 38 -13.24 -1.18 -10.42
CA THR A 38 -13.36 -0.19 -11.50
C THR A 38 -14.81 0.28 -11.68
N ALA A 39 -15.75 -0.67 -11.75
CA ALA A 39 -17.17 -0.36 -11.89
C ALA A 39 -17.72 0.37 -10.66
N ALA A 40 -17.35 -0.08 -9.46
CA ALA A 40 -17.83 0.46 -8.20
C ALA A 40 -17.34 1.90 -7.96
N ILE A 41 -16.06 2.21 -8.23
CA ILE A 41 -15.52 3.57 -8.10
C ILE A 41 -16.24 4.54 -9.06
N SER A 42 -16.51 4.10 -10.28
CA SER A 42 -17.22 4.92 -11.27
C SER A 42 -18.68 5.14 -10.85
N ARG A 43 -19.36 4.09 -10.38
CA ARG A 43 -20.75 4.11 -9.91
C ARG A 43 -20.93 4.97 -8.66
N GLU A 44 -19.96 4.97 -7.75
CA GLU A 44 -20.01 5.69 -6.48
C GLU A 44 -19.24 7.02 -6.49
N ALA A 45 -18.90 7.52 -7.67
CA ALA A 45 -18.10 8.74 -7.85
C ALA A 45 -18.68 9.94 -7.09
N GLU A 46 -19.99 10.15 -7.11
CA GLU A 46 -20.65 11.24 -6.39
C GLU A 46 -20.42 11.16 -4.88
N GLY A 47 -20.53 9.95 -4.30
CA GLY A 47 -20.28 9.72 -2.88
C GLY A 47 -18.82 9.94 -2.48
N ILE A 48 -17.89 9.51 -3.33
CA ILE A 48 -16.45 9.72 -3.14
C ILE A 48 -16.12 11.22 -3.18
N CYS A 49 -16.62 11.94 -4.20
CA CYS A 49 -16.41 13.38 -4.34
C CYS A 49 -17.04 14.17 -3.19
N ALA A 50 -18.22 13.77 -2.70
CA ALA A 50 -18.87 14.39 -1.54
C ALA A 50 -18.06 14.17 -0.25
N ALA A 51 -17.44 13.00 -0.07
CA ALA A 51 -16.52 12.77 1.03
C ALA A 51 -15.25 13.62 0.90
N ASN A 52 -14.69 13.72 -0.31
CA ASN A 52 -13.53 14.55 -0.58
C ASN A 52 -13.78 16.05 -0.35
N ALA A 53 -14.97 16.55 -0.65
CA ALA A 53 -15.34 17.93 -0.37
C ALA A 53 -15.21 18.29 1.13
N LYS A 54 -15.49 17.34 2.03
CA LYS A 54 -15.31 17.52 3.49
C LYS A 54 -13.83 17.66 3.86
N ASP A 55 -12.99 16.81 3.27
CA ASP A 55 -11.53 16.86 3.44
C ASP A 55 -10.95 18.17 2.90
N LEU A 56 -11.35 18.60 1.70
CA LEU A 56 -10.92 19.85 1.10
C LEU A 56 -11.33 21.06 1.93
N GLN A 57 -12.53 21.05 2.50
CA GLN A 57 -12.98 22.12 3.39
C GLN A 57 -12.14 22.18 4.65
N ALA A 58 -11.90 21.03 5.31
CA ALA A 58 -11.05 20.97 6.50
C ALA A 58 -9.61 21.40 6.20
N ALA A 59 -9.06 20.98 5.06
CA ALA A 59 -7.71 21.33 4.62
C ALA A 59 -7.55 22.83 4.36
N ARG A 60 -8.55 23.49 3.75
CA ARG A 60 -8.55 24.95 3.56
C ARG A 60 -8.58 25.69 4.89
N VAL A 61 -9.42 25.25 5.83
CA VAL A 61 -9.49 25.83 7.18
C VAL A 61 -8.16 25.65 7.93
N ALA A 62 -7.50 24.50 7.76
CA ALA A 62 -6.19 24.22 8.34
C ALA A 62 -5.03 24.95 7.64
N GLY A 63 -5.29 25.73 6.58
CA GLY A 63 -4.28 26.51 5.88
C GLY A 63 -3.31 25.71 5.03
N LEU A 64 -3.72 24.53 4.53
CA LEU A 64 -2.88 23.74 3.63
C LEU A 64 -2.55 24.51 2.35
N SER A 65 -1.34 24.30 1.83
CA SER A 65 -0.87 24.94 0.59
C SER A 65 -1.71 24.52 -0.62
N ALA A 66 -1.76 25.35 -1.65
CA ALA A 66 -2.46 25.05 -2.90
C ALA A 66 -2.00 23.71 -3.53
N ALA A 67 -0.70 23.39 -3.44
CA ALA A 67 -0.15 22.14 -3.93
C ALA A 67 -0.64 20.91 -3.14
N MET A 68 -0.86 21.05 -1.83
CA MET A 68 -1.43 19.97 -1.01
C MET A 68 -2.93 19.79 -1.27
N ILE A 69 -3.66 20.90 -1.48
CA ILE A 69 -5.07 20.88 -1.86
C ILE A 69 -5.25 20.19 -3.22
N ASP A 70 -4.39 20.48 -4.21
CA ASP A 70 -4.41 19.83 -5.52
C ASP A 70 -4.22 18.31 -5.39
N ARG A 71 -3.21 17.86 -4.64
CA ARG A 71 -2.97 16.43 -4.35
C ARG A 71 -4.13 15.74 -3.63
N LEU A 72 -4.85 16.48 -2.79
CA LEU A 72 -5.99 15.97 -2.04
C LEU A 72 -7.26 15.86 -2.89
N THR A 73 -7.35 16.60 -4.00
CA THR A 73 -8.59 16.75 -4.76
C THR A 73 -8.94 15.48 -5.55
N ILE A 74 -10.17 14.99 -5.35
CA ILE A 74 -10.78 13.94 -6.18
C ILE A 74 -11.83 14.59 -7.06
N GLY A 75 -11.48 14.79 -8.33
CA GLY A 75 -12.41 15.23 -9.38
C GLY A 75 -12.77 14.11 -10.35
N PRO A 76 -13.57 14.42 -11.39
CA PRO A 76 -13.92 13.46 -12.44
C PRO A 76 -12.70 12.84 -13.13
N GLY A 77 -11.65 13.65 -13.38
CA GLY A 77 -10.39 13.17 -13.94
C GLY A 77 -9.67 12.17 -13.02
N THR A 78 -9.65 12.43 -11.71
CA THR A 78 -9.07 11.51 -10.71
C THR A 78 -9.82 10.19 -10.65
N ILE A 79 -11.16 10.23 -10.68
CA ILE A 79 -12.01 9.03 -10.72
C ILE A 79 -11.72 8.21 -11.98
N ALA A 80 -11.67 8.86 -13.14
CA ALA A 80 -11.35 8.21 -14.42
C ALA A 80 -9.95 7.58 -14.40
N ALA A 81 -8.95 8.28 -13.84
CA ALA A 81 -7.59 7.78 -13.71
C ALA A 81 -7.51 6.56 -12.77
N MET A 82 -8.16 6.58 -11.61
CA MET A 82 -8.24 5.43 -10.71
C MET A 82 -8.89 4.21 -11.39
N ALA A 83 -9.99 4.45 -12.13
CA ALA A 83 -10.68 3.40 -12.88
C ALA A 83 -9.80 2.83 -14.02
N ALA A 84 -9.03 3.68 -14.71
CA ALA A 84 -8.07 3.25 -15.73
C ALA A 84 -6.93 2.42 -15.14
N GLY A 85 -6.29 2.89 -14.07
CA GLY A 85 -5.20 2.17 -13.39
C GLY A 85 -5.63 0.79 -12.89
N LEU A 86 -6.86 0.64 -12.39
CA LEU A 86 -7.40 -0.67 -12.02
C LEU A 86 -7.51 -1.64 -13.20
N ARG A 87 -7.92 -1.16 -14.38
CA ARG A 87 -7.97 -1.98 -15.60
C ARG A 87 -6.58 -2.38 -16.05
N GLU A 88 -5.65 -1.43 -16.06
CA GLU A 88 -4.24 -1.69 -16.40
C GLU A 88 -3.66 -2.78 -15.50
N VAL A 89 -3.89 -2.71 -14.19
CA VAL A 89 -3.42 -3.74 -13.24
C VAL A 89 -4.11 -5.09 -13.46
N ALA A 90 -5.38 -5.11 -13.82
CA ALA A 90 -6.10 -6.35 -14.14
C ALA A 90 -5.46 -7.06 -15.37
N ASP A 91 -5.02 -6.28 -16.36
CA ASP A 91 -4.42 -6.77 -17.60
C ASP A 91 -2.96 -7.24 -17.44
N LEU A 92 -2.29 -6.86 -16.34
CA LEU A 92 -0.93 -7.35 -16.07
C LEU A 92 -0.90 -8.88 -15.91
N PRO A 93 0.23 -9.54 -16.23
CA PRO A 93 0.43 -10.94 -15.88
C PRO A 93 0.31 -11.16 -14.37
N ASP A 94 -0.27 -12.28 -13.97
CA ASP A 94 -0.32 -12.66 -12.56
C ASP A 94 1.07 -13.17 -12.10
N PRO A 95 1.73 -12.50 -11.15
CA PRO A 95 3.04 -12.95 -10.69
C PRO A 95 2.94 -14.22 -9.82
N VAL A 96 1.78 -14.49 -9.21
CA VAL A 96 1.61 -15.55 -8.22
C VAL A 96 1.59 -16.93 -8.89
N GLY A 97 2.39 -17.85 -8.38
CA GLY A 97 2.50 -19.20 -8.93
C GLY A 97 3.41 -19.31 -10.15
N SER A 98 3.98 -18.19 -10.64
CA SER A 98 4.97 -18.23 -11.72
C SER A 98 6.24 -18.95 -11.28
N CYS A 99 6.72 -19.87 -12.10
CA CYS A 99 7.93 -20.66 -11.85
C CYS A 99 9.11 -20.12 -12.67
N GLY A 100 10.26 -19.99 -12.04
CA GLY A 100 11.54 -19.82 -12.72
C GLY A 100 12.05 -21.11 -13.35
N PRO A 101 13.27 -21.10 -13.92
CA PRO A 101 13.85 -22.26 -14.59
C PRO A 101 13.92 -23.51 -13.68
N THR A 102 13.47 -24.65 -14.20
CA THR A 102 13.54 -25.95 -13.53
C THR A 102 14.91 -26.60 -13.77
N ARG A 103 15.50 -27.20 -12.74
CA ARG A 103 16.71 -28.01 -12.85
C ARG A 103 16.48 -29.41 -12.31
N VAL A 104 16.77 -30.41 -13.12
CA VAL A 104 16.80 -31.82 -12.69
C VAL A 104 18.12 -32.10 -11.98
N ARG A 105 18.06 -32.70 -10.79
CA ARG A 105 19.23 -33.13 -10.02
C ARG A 105 19.68 -34.55 -10.44
N PRO A 106 20.94 -34.94 -10.15
CA PRO A 106 21.42 -36.29 -10.48
C PRO A 106 20.60 -37.45 -9.90
N ASN A 107 19.81 -37.20 -8.86
CA ASN A 107 18.88 -38.16 -8.24
C ASN A 107 17.46 -38.12 -8.82
N GLY A 108 17.23 -37.41 -9.93
CA GLY A 108 15.93 -37.29 -10.60
C GLY A 108 14.97 -36.24 -10.03
N LEU A 109 15.35 -35.49 -8.98
CA LEU A 109 14.50 -34.43 -8.43
C LEU A 109 14.48 -33.19 -9.33
N GLU A 110 13.28 -32.72 -9.66
CA GLU A 110 13.07 -31.43 -10.32
C GLU A 110 12.95 -30.31 -9.30
N ILE A 111 13.78 -29.28 -9.45
CA ILE A 111 13.81 -28.12 -8.56
C ILE A 111 13.50 -26.87 -9.37
N ALA A 112 12.47 -26.13 -8.97
CA ALA A 112 12.13 -24.81 -9.49
C ALA A 112 11.92 -23.82 -8.34
N ARG A 113 12.02 -22.52 -8.63
CA ARG A 113 11.63 -21.44 -7.71
C ARG A 113 10.28 -20.90 -8.14
N MET A 114 9.31 -20.90 -7.23
CA MET A 114 7.98 -20.36 -7.48
C MET A 114 7.80 -19.04 -6.74
N ARG A 115 7.16 -18.06 -7.38
CA ARG A 115 6.77 -16.81 -6.73
C ARG A 115 5.49 -17.02 -5.93
N ILE A 116 5.52 -16.59 -4.68
CA ILE A 116 4.37 -16.63 -3.75
C ILE A 116 4.11 -15.23 -3.20
N PRO A 117 2.87 -14.93 -2.77
CA PRO A 117 2.58 -13.65 -2.14
C PRO A 117 3.35 -13.48 -0.83
N LEU A 118 3.66 -12.23 -0.48
CA LEU A 118 4.29 -11.87 0.79
C LEU A 118 3.32 -12.03 1.98
N GLY A 119 2.02 -11.86 1.73
CA GLY A 119 0.96 -11.97 2.74
C GLY A 119 0.29 -10.63 3.01
N VAL A 120 0.70 -9.94 4.08
CA VAL A 120 0.14 -8.63 4.45
C VAL A 120 1.18 -7.54 4.21
N ILE A 121 0.82 -6.52 3.43
CA ILE A 121 1.67 -5.36 3.16
C ILE A 121 1.11 -4.15 3.90
N GLY A 122 1.96 -3.45 4.65
CA GLY A 122 1.64 -2.16 5.25
C GLY A 122 2.11 -1.03 4.35
N ILE A 123 1.20 -0.12 3.97
CA ILE A 123 1.54 1.06 3.16
C ILE A 123 1.05 2.30 3.89
N ILE A 124 1.98 3.24 4.06
CA ILE A 124 1.71 4.57 4.58
C ILE A 124 1.89 5.53 3.43
N TYR A 125 1.05 6.57 3.36
CA TYR A 125 1.09 7.58 2.32
C TYR A 125 0.50 8.90 2.82
N GLU A 126 0.82 9.98 2.12
CA GLU A 126 0.38 11.34 2.45
C GLU A 126 -1.04 11.65 1.92
N SER A 127 -1.37 12.94 1.81
CA SER A 127 -2.65 13.51 1.35
C SER A 127 -2.93 13.26 -0.14
N ARG A 128 -2.87 12.00 -0.59
CA ARG A 128 -3.17 11.54 -1.96
C ARG A 128 -4.18 10.39 -1.91
N PRO A 129 -5.49 10.69 -1.93
CA PRO A 129 -6.51 9.65 -1.80
C PRO A 129 -6.46 8.56 -2.88
N ASN A 130 -6.01 8.90 -4.10
CA ASN A 130 -5.88 7.94 -5.21
C ASN A 130 -4.90 6.80 -4.90
N VAL A 131 -3.88 7.04 -4.08
CA VAL A 131 -2.90 6.02 -3.67
C VAL A 131 -3.59 4.86 -2.95
N THR A 132 -4.73 5.10 -2.30
CA THR A 132 -5.57 4.04 -1.70
C THR A 132 -5.95 2.97 -2.72
N VAL A 133 -6.36 3.41 -3.93
CA VAL A 133 -6.83 2.53 -5.00
C VAL A 133 -5.65 1.87 -5.69
N ASP A 134 -4.60 2.63 -6.01
CA ASP A 134 -3.40 2.13 -6.70
C ASP A 134 -2.72 1.04 -5.87
N ALA A 135 -2.54 1.30 -4.57
CA ALA A 135 -1.95 0.36 -3.62
C ALA A 135 -2.81 -0.91 -3.44
N ALA A 136 -4.13 -0.74 -3.34
CA ALA A 136 -5.06 -1.86 -3.26
C ALA A 136 -4.98 -2.75 -4.51
N ALA A 137 -4.97 -2.14 -5.70
CA ALA A 137 -4.93 -2.84 -6.97
C ALA A 137 -3.69 -3.74 -7.10
N LEU A 138 -2.50 -3.14 -6.91
CA LEU A 138 -1.22 -3.84 -7.05
C LEU A 138 -1.07 -4.96 -6.00
N CYS A 139 -1.41 -4.68 -4.74
CA CYS A 139 -1.34 -5.68 -3.67
C CYS A 139 -2.27 -6.86 -3.97
N LEU A 140 -3.51 -6.59 -4.37
CA LEU A 140 -4.49 -7.63 -4.68
C LEU A 140 -4.04 -8.48 -5.85
N LYS A 141 -3.56 -7.88 -6.95
CA LYS A 141 -3.02 -8.59 -8.12
C LYS A 141 -1.87 -9.51 -7.74
N ALA A 142 -0.96 -9.03 -6.90
CA ALA A 142 0.17 -9.79 -6.38
C ALA A 142 -0.20 -10.80 -5.26
N GLY A 143 -1.49 -11.01 -4.98
CA GLY A 143 -1.97 -12.02 -4.03
C GLY A 143 -1.85 -11.62 -2.56
N ASN A 144 -1.67 -10.33 -2.25
CA ASN A 144 -1.45 -9.81 -0.91
C ASN A 144 -2.71 -9.12 -0.38
N ALA A 145 -2.89 -9.16 0.95
CA ALA A 145 -3.73 -8.19 1.63
C ALA A 145 -2.92 -6.92 1.94
N VAL A 146 -3.61 -5.78 2.04
CA VAL A 146 -2.99 -4.49 2.30
C VAL A 146 -3.65 -3.77 3.47
N LEU A 147 -2.81 -3.18 4.31
CA LEU A 147 -3.18 -2.29 5.40
C LEU A 147 -2.67 -0.89 5.06
N LEU A 148 -3.61 0.02 4.90
CA LEU A 148 -3.40 1.36 4.37
C LEU A 148 -3.54 2.39 5.47
N ARG A 149 -2.57 3.30 5.54
CA ARG A 149 -2.63 4.50 6.38
C ARG A 149 -2.32 5.72 5.54
N GLY A 150 -3.36 6.42 5.12
CA GLY A 150 -3.21 7.73 4.48
C GLY A 150 -2.99 8.87 5.47
N GLY A 151 -2.73 10.07 4.93
CA GLY A 151 -2.69 11.31 5.70
C GLY A 151 -4.01 11.61 6.40
N SER A 152 -3.93 12.30 7.54
CA SER A 152 -5.10 12.72 8.33
C SER A 152 -6.06 13.62 7.55
N GLU A 153 -5.55 14.32 6.55
CA GLU A 153 -6.22 15.32 5.72
C GLU A 153 -7.10 14.67 4.66
N ALA A 154 -6.90 13.37 4.37
CA ALA A 154 -7.66 12.59 3.40
C ALA A 154 -8.61 11.57 4.07
N LEU A 155 -8.92 11.74 5.36
CA LEU A 155 -9.62 10.73 6.15
C LEU A 155 -11.00 10.35 5.58
N HIS A 156 -11.81 11.33 5.17
CA HIS A 156 -13.15 11.05 4.66
C HIS A 156 -13.08 10.34 3.30
N SER A 157 -12.18 10.80 2.43
CA SER A 157 -11.92 10.24 1.10
C SER A 157 -11.44 8.79 1.20
N ASN A 158 -10.42 8.54 2.03
CA ASN A 158 -9.86 7.20 2.19
C ASN A 158 -10.89 6.22 2.77
N ARG A 159 -11.75 6.66 3.70
CA ARG A 159 -12.84 5.83 4.23
C ARG A 159 -13.91 5.53 3.18
N ALA A 160 -14.28 6.51 2.37
CA ALA A 160 -15.22 6.32 1.27
C ALA A 160 -14.68 5.31 0.25
N LEU A 161 -13.43 5.49 -0.19
CA LEU A 161 -12.74 4.57 -1.09
C LEU A 161 -12.63 3.16 -0.50
N ALA A 162 -12.22 3.02 0.76
CA ALA A 162 -12.13 1.72 1.42
C ALA A 162 -13.49 1.01 1.48
N ALA A 163 -14.58 1.74 1.71
CA ALA A 163 -15.92 1.15 1.74
C ALA A 163 -16.35 0.67 0.36
N VAL A 164 -16.08 1.43 -0.70
CA VAL A 164 -16.34 1.05 -2.10
C VAL A 164 -15.53 -0.19 -2.47
N ILE A 165 -14.23 -0.20 -2.17
CA ILE A 165 -13.35 -1.34 -2.43
C ILE A 165 -13.81 -2.58 -1.67
N GLY A 166 -14.13 -2.45 -0.37
CA GLY A 166 -14.61 -3.57 0.44
C GLY A 166 -15.88 -4.21 -0.11
N ARG A 167 -16.83 -3.40 -0.61
CA ARG A 167 -18.03 -3.90 -1.30
C ARG A 167 -17.69 -4.60 -2.62
N ALA A 168 -16.79 -4.04 -3.41
CA ALA A 168 -16.35 -4.63 -4.67
C ALA A 168 -15.67 -6.00 -4.46
N LEU A 169 -14.80 -6.10 -3.44
CA LEU A 169 -14.18 -7.36 -3.05
C LEU A 169 -15.23 -8.40 -2.65
N ALA A 170 -16.20 -8.02 -1.80
CA ALA A 170 -17.29 -8.91 -1.41
C ALA A 170 -18.09 -9.43 -2.62
N ALA A 171 -18.44 -8.53 -3.54
CA ALA A 171 -19.17 -8.87 -4.75
C ALA A 171 -18.40 -9.83 -5.66
N ALA A 172 -17.06 -9.74 -5.68
CA ALA A 172 -16.19 -10.66 -6.40
C ALA A 172 -15.81 -11.93 -5.60
N GLY A 173 -16.41 -12.15 -4.42
CA GLY A 173 -16.15 -13.33 -3.59
C GLY A 173 -14.82 -13.31 -2.84
N LEU A 174 -14.15 -12.15 -2.75
CA LEU A 174 -12.95 -11.96 -1.96
C LEU A 174 -13.27 -11.29 -0.61
N PRO A 175 -12.47 -11.54 0.44
CA PRO A 175 -12.72 -10.93 1.74
C PRO A 175 -12.57 -9.40 1.68
N PRO A 176 -13.53 -8.61 2.19
CA PRO A 176 -13.39 -7.14 2.27
C PRO A 176 -12.15 -6.70 3.03
N ALA A 177 -11.75 -7.47 4.04
CA ALA A 177 -10.56 -7.24 4.86
C ALA A 177 -9.23 -7.42 4.11
N ALA A 178 -9.25 -7.81 2.82
CA ALA A 178 -8.06 -7.83 1.99
C ALA A 178 -7.51 -6.41 1.73
N VAL A 179 -8.36 -5.38 1.80
CA VAL A 179 -7.96 -3.98 1.71
C VAL A 179 -8.60 -3.25 2.88
N GLN A 180 -7.77 -2.77 3.81
CA GLN A 180 -8.27 -2.02 4.95
C GLN A 180 -7.55 -0.69 5.10
N VAL A 181 -8.29 0.35 5.47
CA VAL A 181 -7.76 1.67 5.78
C VAL A 181 -7.93 1.94 7.27
N VAL A 182 -6.89 2.45 7.91
CA VAL A 182 -6.94 2.89 9.32
C VAL A 182 -7.97 4.02 9.48
N PRO A 183 -9.03 3.83 10.29
CA PRO A 183 -10.21 4.71 10.24
C PRO A 183 -10.07 6.01 11.06
N THR A 184 -8.85 6.41 11.41
CA THR A 184 -8.60 7.48 12.39
C THR A 184 -7.30 8.23 12.11
N ALA A 185 -7.35 9.54 12.34
CA ALA A 185 -6.23 10.46 12.27
C ALA A 185 -5.46 10.60 13.61
N ALA A 186 -5.95 9.96 14.68
CA ALA A 186 -5.41 10.18 16.01
C ALA A 186 -3.94 9.74 16.12
N ARG A 187 -3.10 10.54 16.78
CA ARG A 187 -1.70 10.17 17.04
C ARG A 187 -1.56 8.88 17.85
N ALA A 188 -2.54 8.57 18.71
CA ALA A 188 -2.64 7.28 19.41
C ALA A 188 -2.74 6.08 18.45
N ALA A 189 -3.33 6.28 17.25
CA ALA A 189 -3.37 5.26 16.21
C ALA A 189 -1.99 4.89 15.69
N VAL A 190 -1.01 5.82 15.75
CA VAL A 190 0.38 5.52 15.33
C VAL A 190 0.99 4.49 16.26
N SER A 191 0.85 4.69 17.58
CA SER A 191 1.35 3.74 18.58
C SER A 191 0.64 2.39 18.45
N ALA A 192 -0.68 2.38 18.33
CA ALA A 192 -1.45 1.15 18.13
C ALA A 192 -1.05 0.45 16.83
N LEU A 193 -0.84 1.21 15.74
CA LEU A 193 -0.40 0.68 14.45
C LEU A 193 1.00 0.07 14.57
N THR A 194 1.94 0.74 15.23
CA THR A 194 3.30 0.22 15.43
C THR A 194 3.33 -1.01 16.33
N SER A 195 2.49 -1.08 17.37
CA SER A 195 2.55 -2.17 18.35
C SER A 195 1.67 -3.38 18.00
N LEU A 196 0.57 -3.18 17.27
CA LEU A 196 -0.42 -4.24 17.02
C LEU A 196 -0.51 -4.65 15.55
N LEU A 197 -0.33 -3.70 14.64
CA LEU A 197 -0.55 -3.90 13.20
C LEU A 197 0.75 -4.22 12.46
N LEU A 198 1.81 -3.46 12.73
CA LEU A 198 3.13 -3.67 12.12
C LEU A 198 3.71 -5.07 12.36
N PRO A 199 3.57 -5.71 13.54
CA PRO A 199 4.01 -7.09 13.72
C PRO A 199 3.27 -8.12 12.86
N GLN A 200 2.10 -7.77 12.32
CA GLN A 200 1.36 -8.63 11.39
C GLN A 200 1.77 -8.41 9.93
N ALA A 201 2.27 -7.23 9.58
CA ALA A 201 2.78 -6.95 8.25
C ALA A 201 4.01 -7.83 7.95
N THR A 202 4.02 -8.45 6.77
CA THR A 202 5.23 -9.10 6.25
C THR A 202 6.21 -8.05 5.75
N LEU A 203 5.69 -7.02 5.07
CA LEU A 203 6.48 -5.94 4.50
C LEU A 203 5.84 -4.58 4.82
N LEU A 204 6.65 -3.62 5.25
CA LEU A 204 6.28 -2.20 5.35
C LEU A 204 7.08 -1.41 4.30
N THR A 205 6.44 -0.48 3.59
CA THR A 205 7.09 0.25 2.49
C THR A 205 7.10 1.78 2.69
N PRO A 206 7.76 2.33 3.73
CA PRO A 206 7.74 3.77 3.99
C PRO A 206 8.72 4.52 3.08
N ASN A 207 8.36 5.74 2.67
CA ASN A 207 9.32 6.73 2.18
C ASN A 207 10.02 7.42 3.37
N ALA A 208 10.94 8.34 3.08
CA ALA A 208 11.62 9.13 4.10
C ALA A 208 10.64 9.88 5.05
N PRO A 209 9.74 10.76 4.56
CA PRO A 209 8.76 11.43 5.44
C PRO A 209 7.93 10.49 6.31
N GLU A 210 7.46 9.38 5.75
CA GLU A 210 6.67 8.35 6.44
C GLU A 210 7.50 7.64 7.53
N ALA A 211 8.75 7.29 7.21
CA ALA A 211 9.67 6.66 8.17
C ALA A 211 10.01 7.60 9.32
N SER A 212 10.23 8.89 9.02
CA SER A 212 10.43 9.93 10.03
C SER A 212 9.22 10.04 10.97
N ALA A 213 8.00 10.05 10.42
CA ALA A 213 6.78 10.15 11.21
C ALA A 213 6.52 8.92 12.11
N LEU A 214 6.97 7.74 11.70
CA LEU A 214 6.84 6.51 12.48
C LEU A 214 7.91 6.37 13.58
N THR A 215 9.14 6.73 13.26
CA THR A 215 10.31 6.43 14.10
C THR A 215 10.76 7.62 14.95
N GLY A 216 10.37 8.84 14.56
CA GLY A 216 10.90 10.09 15.12
C GLY A 216 12.34 10.40 14.68
N ILE A 217 12.92 9.61 13.76
CA ILE A 217 14.27 9.82 13.22
C ILE A 217 14.13 10.63 11.94
N THR A 218 14.77 11.80 11.87
CA THR A 218 14.86 12.57 10.63
C THR A 218 15.58 11.75 9.56
N THR A 219 14.97 11.60 8.38
CA THR A 219 15.52 10.83 7.26
C THR A 219 15.84 11.73 6.06
N GLU A 220 17.06 12.25 6.01
CA GLU A 220 17.55 13.10 4.90
C GLU A 220 18.64 12.41 4.08
N THR A 221 19.25 11.37 4.62
CA THR A 221 20.31 10.59 3.97
C THR A 221 19.96 9.10 3.88
N THR A 222 20.70 8.37 3.04
CA THR A 222 20.61 6.90 2.95
C THR A 222 20.94 6.22 4.28
N ASP A 223 21.89 6.75 5.06
CA ASP A 223 22.22 6.22 6.38
C ASP A 223 21.09 6.47 7.40
N ASP A 224 20.41 7.61 7.30
CA ASP A 224 19.23 7.85 8.14
C ASP A 224 18.07 6.93 7.77
N LEU A 225 17.86 6.64 6.48
CA LEU A 225 16.90 5.63 6.04
C LEU A 225 17.22 4.26 6.66
N ARG A 226 18.50 3.86 6.65
CA ARG A 226 18.93 2.61 7.29
C ARG A 226 18.64 2.60 8.79
N ARG A 227 18.97 3.69 9.50
CA ARG A 227 18.68 3.82 10.94
C ARG A 227 17.18 3.72 11.24
N ALA A 228 16.35 4.41 10.46
CA ALA A 228 14.90 4.34 10.57
C ALA A 228 14.37 2.93 10.25
N GLY A 229 14.90 2.27 9.23
CA GLY A 229 14.51 0.90 8.88
C GLY A 229 14.86 -0.12 9.97
N HIS A 230 16.03 -0.01 10.61
CA HIS A 230 16.37 -0.83 11.78
C HIS A 230 15.44 -0.57 12.96
N ALA A 231 15.05 0.68 13.22
CA ALA A 231 14.08 1.00 14.26
C ALA A 231 12.72 0.35 13.98
N LEU A 232 12.26 0.34 12.73
CA LEU A 232 11.02 -0.30 12.31
C LEU A 232 11.07 -1.84 12.43
N LEU A 233 12.21 -2.46 12.12
CA LEU A 233 12.43 -3.88 12.38
C LEU A 233 12.37 -4.20 13.88
N ALA A 234 12.96 -3.34 14.72
CA ALA A 234 12.92 -3.48 16.18
C ALA A 234 11.49 -3.33 16.75
N MET A 235 10.59 -2.64 16.03
CA MET A 235 9.16 -2.57 16.36
C MET A 235 8.37 -3.84 15.97
N GLY A 236 9.03 -4.84 15.37
CA GLY A 236 8.44 -6.15 15.08
C GLY A 236 7.99 -6.36 13.63
N VAL A 237 8.22 -5.39 12.73
CA VAL A 237 7.99 -5.60 11.30
C VAL A 237 8.96 -6.68 10.78
N ARG A 238 8.47 -7.62 9.97
CA ARG A 238 9.30 -8.72 9.45
C ARG A 238 10.29 -8.29 8.36
N ALA A 239 9.90 -7.34 7.52
CA ALA A 239 10.74 -6.74 6.50
C ALA A 239 10.31 -5.29 6.24
N VAL A 240 11.25 -4.42 5.92
CA VAL A 240 10.99 -3.00 5.59
C VAL A 240 11.67 -2.67 4.27
N LEU A 241 10.92 -2.13 3.31
CA LEU A 241 11.47 -1.57 2.08
C LEU A 241 11.48 -0.04 2.21
N MET A 242 12.63 0.51 2.56
CA MET A 242 12.84 1.95 2.66
C MET A 242 12.94 2.55 1.26
N LYS A 243 12.00 3.42 0.88
CA LYS A 243 11.95 4.04 -0.45
C LYS A 243 12.78 5.32 -0.48
N GLY A 244 13.86 5.36 -1.25
CA GLY A 244 14.81 6.48 -1.31
C GLY A 244 14.45 7.60 -2.27
N GLY A 245 13.28 7.55 -2.94
CA GLY A 245 12.90 8.56 -3.93
C GLY A 245 12.87 10.03 -3.40
N HIS A 246 12.78 10.21 -2.09
CA HIS A 246 12.75 11.50 -1.39
C HIS A 246 14.11 11.96 -0.86
N ILE A 247 15.16 11.15 -1.02
CA ILE A 247 16.54 11.50 -0.67
C ILE A 247 17.18 12.16 -1.89
N ASP A 248 17.91 13.25 -1.69
CA ASP A 248 18.61 13.92 -2.79
C ASP A 248 19.78 13.07 -3.30
N GLY A 249 19.99 13.08 -4.62
CA GLY A 249 21.07 12.33 -5.25
C GLY A 249 20.77 11.97 -6.71
N GLU A 250 21.84 11.70 -7.46
CA GLU A 250 21.76 11.33 -8.89
C GLU A 250 21.05 9.98 -9.11
N ARG A 251 21.08 9.11 -8.09
CA ARG A 251 20.43 7.78 -8.11
C ARG A 251 19.40 7.67 -7.01
N VAL A 252 18.40 6.83 -7.26
CA VAL A 252 17.40 6.44 -6.26
C VAL A 252 17.85 5.13 -5.62
N ILE A 253 17.97 5.11 -4.30
CA ILE A 253 18.43 3.95 -3.53
C ILE A 253 17.28 3.47 -2.65
N ASP A 254 16.74 2.30 -2.96
CA ASP A 254 15.77 1.61 -2.10
C ASP A 254 16.48 0.52 -1.30
N ILE A 255 16.15 0.37 -0.02
CA ILE A 255 16.81 -0.60 0.88
C ILE A 255 15.76 -1.54 1.44
N LEU A 256 15.82 -2.82 1.03
CA LEU A 256 15.07 -3.88 1.69
C LEU A 256 15.86 -4.38 2.90
N MET A 257 15.25 -4.29 4.07
CA MET A 257 15.85 -4.66 5.34
C MET A 257 15.06 -5.81 5.97
N THR A 258 15.78 -6.83 6.42
CA THR A 258 15.24 -7.99 7.14
C THR A 258 16.14 -8.30 8.35
N PRO A 259 15.69 -9.14 9.31
CA PRO A 259 16.57 -9.62 10.37
C PRO A 259 17.81 -10.37 9.87
N ALA A 260 17.80 -10.87 8.63
CA ALA A 260 18.93 -11.60 8.02
C ALA A 260 19.92 -10.68 7.30
N GLY A 261 19.60 -9.40 7.10
CA GLY A 261 20.45 -8.44 6.41
C GLY A 261 19.69 -7.51 5.48
N GLU A 262 20.46 -6.76 4.69
CA GLU A 262 19.98 -5.73 3.78
C GLU A 262 20.21 -6.13 2.31
N THR A 263 19.31 -5.68 1.44
CA THR A 263 19.46 -5.74 -0.01
C THR A 263 19.20 -4.35 -0.57
N ILE A 264 20.15 -3.84 -1.34
CA ILE A 264 20.11 -2.50 -1.92
C ILE A 264 19.65 -2.62 -3.37
N PHE A 265 18.69 -1.79 -3.75
CA PHE A 265 18.26 -1.62 -5.12
C PHE A 265 18.58 -0.19 -5.56
N GLU A 266 19.27 -0.06 -6.69
CA GLU A 266 19.71 1.24 -7.20
C GLU A 266 19.14 1.48 -8.60
N GLY A 267 18.42 2.58 -8.76
CA GLY A 267 17.83 3.02 -10.03
C GLY A 267 18.32 4.40 -10.45
N GLU A 268 18.22 4.69 -11.74
CA GLU A 268 18.40 6.06 -12.24
C GLU A 268 17.24 6.96 -11.78
N ARG A 269 17.53 8.21 -11.44
CA ARG A 269 16.49 9.17 -11.10
C ARG A 269 15.81 9.67 -12.37
N ILE A 270 14.55 9.27 -12.57
CA ILE A 270 13.75 9.77 -13.68
C ILE A 270 13.02 11.05 -13.26
N VAL A 271 13.41 12.18 -13.85
CA VAL A 271 12.78 13.48 -13.61
C VAL A 271 11.54 13.60 -14.49
N THR A 272 10.35 13.41 -13.91
CA THR A 272 9.06 13.60 -14.61
C THR A 272 8.22 14.67 -13.90
N ARG A 273 7.42 15.43 -14.67
CA ARG A 273 6.45 16.41 -14.14
C ARG A 273 5.25 15.73 -13.44
N HIS A 274 5.00 14.46 -13.76
CA HIS A 274 3.99 13.62 -13.11
C HIS A 274 4.71 12.60 -12.22
N THR A 275 4.93 12.96 -10.95
CA THR A 275 5.46 12.03 -9.92
C THR A 275 4.38 11.05 -9.43
N HIS A 276 3.55 10.54 -10.35
CA HIS A 276 2.70 9.39 -10.11
C HIS A 276 3.54 8.15 -10.39
N GLY A 277 3.79 7.34 -9.37
CA GLY A 277 4.22 5.95 -9.57
C GLY A 277 5.70 5.66 -9.88
N THR A 278 6.60 6.62 -10.06
CA THR A 278 8.03 6.27 -10.29
C THR A 278 8.75 5.78 -9.04
N GLY A 279 8.22 6.06 -7.84
CA GLY A 279 8.62 5.38 -6.60
C GLY A 279 8.06 3.94 -6.48
N CYS A 280 7.27 3.48 -7.45
CA CYS A 280 6.65 2.14 -7.49
C CYS A 280 7.34 1.19 -8.48
N THR A 281 8.52 1.53 -9.00
CA THR A 281 9.28 0.62 -9.86
C THR A 281 9.59 -0.70 -9.14
N LEU A 282 9.75 -0.68 -7.80
CA LEU A 282 9.97 -1.88 -6.97
C LEU A 282 8.72 -2.43 -6.27
N ALA A 283 7.69 -1.62 -6.01
CA ALA A 283 6.43 -2.12 -5.44
C ALA A 283 5.71 -3.11 -6.37
N SER A 284 6.05 -3.06 -7.67
CA SER A 284 5.52 -3.92 -8.74
C SER A 284 6.53 -4.98 -9.23
N ALA A 285 7.78 -4.93 -8.76
CA ALA A 285 8.88 -5.76 -9.25
C ALA A 285 9.53 -6.54 -8.11
N CYS A 286 8.77 -7.44 -7.48
CA CYS A 286 9.28 -8.57 -6.69
C CYS A 286 8.45 -9.82 -7.00
#